data_AF-A0A6A0AJQ7-F1
#
_entry.id   AF-A0A6A0AJQ7-F1
#
_cell.length_a   1.000
_cell.length_b   1.000
_cell.length_c   1.000
_cell.angle_alpha   90.00
_cell.angle_beta   90.00
_cell.angle_gamma   90.00
#
_symmetry.space_group_name_H-M   'P 1'
#
loop_
_entity.id
_entity.type
_entity.pdbx_description
1 polymer ?
#
loop_
_entity_poly.entity_id
_entity_poly.type
_entity_poly.pdbx_seq_one_letter_code
_entity_poly.pdbx_strand_id
1 'polypeptide(L)'
;MSASARDIMRVFTSEYKKTPMRVKIVDAFLVYALATAAIQFAYVLLVGTFPFNGFLAGFLSSLGFFALTVCLRLQVDPANKDFAHVSPERAFADY
;
A
#
# COMPACT_ATOMS: atom_id res chain seq x y z
N MET A 1 -19.58 20.77 17.02
CA MET A 1 -20.24 19.45 16.92
C MET A 1 -19.14 18.40 16.93
N SER A 2 -19.05 17.54 17.95
CA SER A 2 -18.06 16.48 18.01
C SER A 2 -18.41 15.43 16.95
N ALA A 3 -17.57 15.25 15.93
CA ALA A 3 -17.81 14.24 14.91
C ALA A 3 -17.68 12.85 15.55
N SER A 4 -18.74 12.03 15.47
CA SER A 4 -18.68 10.66 15.96
C SER A 4 -17.75 9.84 15.05
N ALA A 5 -17.06 8.83 15.59
CA ALA A 5 -16.22 7.92 14.78
C ALA A 5 -17.02 7.25 13.63
N ARG A 6 -18.32 7.02 13.85
CA ARG A 6 -19.23 6.50 12.82
C ARG A 6 -19.43 7.50 11.67
N ASP A 7 -19.50 8.79 11.96
CA ASP A 7 -19.65 9.83 10.95
C ASP A 7 -18.38 9.94 10.10
N ILE A 8 -17.20 9.89 10.73
CA ILE A 8 -15.91 9.88 10.03
C ILE A 8 -15.81 8.68 9.10
N MET A 9 -16.15 7.47 9.59
CA MET A 9 -16.11 6.25 8.79
C MET A 9 -17.08 6.32 7.59
N ARG A 10 -18.28 6.90 7.80
CA ARG A 10 -19.27 7.09 6.74
C ARG A 10 -18.76 8.04 5.66
N VAL A 11 -18.18 9.18 6.05
CA VAL A 11 -17.61 10.16 5.12
C VAL A 11 -16.44 9.53 4.36
N PHE A 12 -15.51 8.87 5.06
CA PHE A 12 -14.38 8.19 4.43
C PHE A 12 -14.82 7.15 3.39
N THR A 13 -15.79 6.31 3.76
CA THR A 13 -16.30 5.26 2.85
C THR A 13 -17.01 5.87 1.64
N SER A 14 -17.73 6.99 1.82
CA SER A 14 -18.38 7.71 0.73
C SER A 14 -17.37 8.31 -0.25
N GLU A 15 -16.32 8.95 0.26
CA GLU A 15 -15.28 9.55 -0.57
C GLU A 15 -14.42 8.49 -1.27
N TYR A 16 -14.03 7.43 -0.57
CA TYR A 16 -13.23 6.35 -1.13
C TYR A 16 -13.93 5.60 -2.28
N LYS A 17 -15.28 5.57 -2.28
CA LYS A 17 -16.03 4.99 -3.41
C LYS A 17 -15.77 5.71 -4.72
N LYS A 18 -15.50 7.02 -4.69
CA LYS A 18 -15.22 7.84 -5.87
C LYS A 18 -13.84 7.59 -6.47
N THR A 19 -12.93 6.96 -5.73
CA THR A 19 -11.57 6.64 -6.19
C THR A 19 -11.61 5.72 -7.43
N PRO A 20 -10.79 6.00 -8.47
CA PRO A 20 -10.71 5.17 -9.67
C PRO A 20 -10.36 3.71 -9.37
N MET A 21 -10.88 2.78 -10.18
CA MET A 21 -10.63 1.34 -10.00
C MET A 21 -9.13 0.97 -10.02
N ARG A 22 -8.35 1.63 -10.88
CA ARG A 22 -6.89 1.41 -10.97
C ARG A 22 -6.19 1.70 -9.65
N VAL A 23 -6.52 2.82 -9.00
CA VAL A 23 -5.95 3.20 -7.69
C VAL A 23 -6.38 2.23 -6.60
N LYS A 24 -7.63 1.73 -6.63
CA LYS A 24 -8.11 0.71 -5.69
C LYS A 24 -7.35 -0.61 -5.81
N ILE A 25 -6.93 -0.99 -7.02
CA ILE A 25 -6.09 -2.18 -7.24
C ILE A 25 -4.70 -1.98 -6.60
N VAL A 26 -4.11 -0.79 -6.77
CA VAL A 26 -2.84 -0.43 -6.12
C VAL A 26 -2.98 -0.46 -4.59
N ASP A 27 -4.08 0.05 -4.04
CA ASP A 27 -4.39 -0.04 -2.61
C ASP A 27 -4.49 -1.50 -2.13
N ALA A 28 -5.10 -2.39 -2.93
CA ALA A 28 -5.16 -3.82 -2.60
C ALA A 28 -3.77 -4.47 -2.55
N PHE A 29 -2.86 -4.09 -3.45
CA PHE A 29 -1.46 -4.55 -3.40
C PHE A 29 -0.71 -4.03 -2.18
N LEU A 30 -0.97 -2.79 -1.74
CA LEU A 30 -0.42 -2.27 -0.48
C LEU A 30 -0.88 -3.09 0.72
N VAL A 31 -2.17 -3.43 0.79
CA VAL A 31 -2.70 -4.30 1.85
C VAL A 31 -2.07 -5.69 1.80
N TYR A 32 -1.92 -6.27 0.60
CA TYR A 32 -1.25 -7.55 0.42
C TYR A 32 0.21 -7.54 0.92
N ALA A 33 0.96 -6.49 0.57
CA ALA A 33 2.36 -6.33 0.99
C ALA A 33 2.48 -6.26 2.52
N LEU A 34 1.62 -5.45 3.16
CA LEU A 34 1.57 -5.34 4.62
C LEU A 34 1.14 -6.64 5.29
N ALA A 35 0.13 -7.32 4.75
CA ALA A 35 -0.32 -8.60 5.28
C ALA A 35 0.79 -9.66 5.19
N THR A 36 1.52 -9.71 4.07
CA THR A 36 2.64 -10.64 3.88
C THR A 36 3.77 -10.36 4.88
N ALA A 37 4.16 -9.09 5.05
CA ALA A 37 5.18 -8.70 6.02
C ALA A 37 4.73 -9.02 7.46
N ALA A 38 3.46 -8.78 7.80
CA ALA A 38 2.90 -9.12 9.11
C ALA A 38 2.90 -10.63 9.37
N ILE A 39 2.55 -11.45 8.38
CA ILE A 39 2.57 -12.91 8.48
C ILE A 39 4.01 -13.41 8.67
N GLN A 40 4.97 -12.90 7.89
CA GLN A 40 6.39 -13.26 8.03
C GLN A 40 6.93 -12.88 9.41
N PHE A 41 6.56 -11.70 9.91
CA PHE A 41 6.94 -11.24 11.24
C PHE A 41 6.32 -12.11 12.34
N ALA A 42 5.03 -12.41 12.24
CA ALA A 42 4.34 -13.30 13.17
C ALA A 42 4.96 -14.71 13.18
N TYR A 43 5.31 -15.25 12.01
CA TYR A 43 6.00 -16.54 11.91
C TYR A 43 7.31 -16.55 12.70
N VAL A 44 8.14 -15.51 12.57
CA VAL A 44 9.40 -15.42 13.31
C VAL A 44 9.19 -15.33 14.82
N LEU A 45 8.15 -14.61 15.27
CA LEU A 45 7.80 -14.53 16.69
C LEU A 45 7.32 -15.87 17.26
N LEU A 46 6.62 -16.67 16.47
CA LEU A 46 5.99 -17.92 16.93
C LEU A 46 6.90 -19.15 16.80
N VAL A 47 7.61 -19.28 15.68
CA VAL A 47 8.38 -20.48 15.30
C VAL A 47 9.87 -20.32 15.57
N GLY A 48 10.37 -19.08 15.59
CA GLY A 48 11.77 -18.76 15.80
C GLY A 48 12.46 -18.19 14.55
N THR A 49 13.75 -17.94 14.67
CA THR A 49 14.50 -17.07 13.73
C THR A 49 15.32 -17.82 12.70
N PHE A 50 15.36 -19.16 12.69
CA PHE A 50 16.19 -19.91 11.75
C PHE A 50 15.41 -20.37 10.50
N PRO A 51 15.85 -20.07 9.26
CA PRO A 51 17.02 -19.28 8.87
C PRO A 51 16.74 -17.76 8.80
N PHE A 52 17.54 -16.96 9.52
CA PHE A 52 17.26 -15.52 9.70
C PHE A 52 17.40 -14.71 8.40
N ASN A 53 18.37 -15.07 7.56
CA ASN A 53 18.58 -14.40 6.28
C ASN A 53 17.40 -14.61 5.31
N GLY A 54 16.74 -15.78 5.38
CA GLY A 54 15.55 -16.07 4.59
C GLY A 54 14.37 -15.19 5.02
N PHE A 55 14.19 -15.03 6.34
CA PHE A 55 13.22 -14.09 6.87
C PHE A 55 13.52 -12.64 6.45
N LEU A 56 14.75 -12.17 6.68
CA LEU A 56 15.14 -10.79 6.33
C LEU A 56 14.92 -10.51 4.85
N ALA A 57 15.31 -11.43 3.96
CA ALA A 57 15.10 -11.29 2.52
C ALA A 57 13.60 -11.15 2.18
N GLY A 58 12.75 -12.03 2.72
CA GLY A 58 11.30 -11.99 2.48
C GLY A 58 10.63 -10.74 3.06
N PHE A 59 11.01 -10.36 4.28
CA PHE A 59 10.44 -9.22 4.99
C PHE A 59 10.82 -7.90 4.33
N LEU A 60 12.10 -7.71 4.04
CA LEU A 60 12.59 -6.49 3.36
C LEU A 60 12.09 -6.41 1.92
N SER A 61 11.94 -7.53 1.22
CA SER A 61 11.31 -7.55 -0.11
C SER A 61 9.86 -7.06 -0.06
N SER A 62 9.10 -7.51 0.94
CA SER A 62 7.70 -7.07 1.14
C SER A 62 7.61 -5.57 1.46
N LEU A 63 8.51 -5.05 2.30
CA LEU A 63 8.59 -3.62 2.60
C LEU A 63 9.06 -2.78 1.40
N GLY A 64 10.02 -3.27 0.62
CA GLY A 64 10.48 -2.62 -0.60
C GLY A 64 9.37 -2.53 -1.64
N PHE A 65 8.66 -3.65 -1.88
CA PHE A 65 7.49 -3.68 -2.74
C PHE A 65 6.39 -2.72 -2.24
N PHE A 66 6.14 -2.65 -0.93
CA PHE A 66 5.21 -1.68 -0.35
C PHE A 66 5.64 -0.23 -0.66
N ALA A 67 6.90 0.13 -0.41
CA ALA A 67 7.41 1.48 -0.64
C ALA A 67 7.29 1.90 -2.11
N LEU A 68 7.70 1.04 -3.05
CA LEU A 68 7.54 1.28 -4.48
C LEU A 68 6.06 1.44 -4.88
N THR A 69 5.17 0.64 -4.29
CA THR A 69 3.73 0.69 -4.60
C THR A 69 3.10 1.97 -4.08
N VAL A 70 3.57 2.52 -2.95
CA VAL A 70 3.16 3.85 -2.47
C VAL A 70 3.61 4.93 -3.45
N CYS A 71 4.85 4.87 -3.95
CA CYS A 71 5.35 5.80 -4.96
C CYS A 71 4.50 5.76 -6.24
N LEU A 72 4.19 4.55 -6.73
CA LEU A 72 3.29 4.38 -7.87
C LEU A 72 1.91 4.98 -7.58
N ARG A 73 1.33 4.71 -6.40
CA ARG A 73 0.03 5.25 -5.98
C ARG A 73 0.00 6.78 -6.02
N LEU A 74 1.08 7.44 -5.61
CA LEU A 74 1.18 8.91 -5.63
C LEU A 74 1.25 9.47 -7.05
N GLN A 75 1.92 8.76 -7.97
CA GLN A 75 2.09 9.19 -9.36
C GLN A 75 0.85 8.94 -10.24
N VAL A 76 0.10 7.87 -9.96
CA VAL A 76 -1.09 7.49 -10.76
C VAL A 76 -2.41 8.07 -10.25
N ASP A 77 -2.39 8.77 -9.10
CA ASP A 77 -3.57 9.44 -8.56
C ASP A 77 -3.88 10.72 -9.37
N PRO A 78 -5.01 10.77 -10.10
CA PRO A 78 -5.36 11.95 -10.91
C PRO A 78 -5.63 13.21 -10.08
N ALA A 79 -5.89 13.07 -8.77
CA ALA A 79 -6.04 14.22 -7.88
C ALA A 79 -4.69 14.88 -7.54
N ASN A 80 -3.58 14.16 -7.70
CA ASN A 80 -2.25 14.64 -7.32
C ASN A 80 -1.59 15.41 -8.46
N LYS A 81 -1.67 16.75 -8.40
CA LYS A 81 -1.19 17.63 -9.47
C LYS A 81 0.34 17.74 -9.54
N ASP A 82 1.05 17.37 -8.47
CA ASP A 82 2.51 17.44 -8.43
C ASP A 82 3.16 16.49 -9.46
N PHE A 83 2.47 15.42 -9.82
CA PHE A 83 2.91 14.43 -10.82
C PHE A 83 2.17 14.55 -12.16
N ALA A 84 1.46 15.64 -12.43
CA ALA A 84 0.71 15.81 -13.68
C ALA A 84 1.59 15.79 -14.95
N HIS A 85 2.90 16.00 -14.82
CA HIS A 85 3.89 15.93 -15.89
C HIS A 85 4.38 14.49 -16.18
N VAL A 86 4.09 13.54 -15.29
CA VAL A 86 4.43 12.12 -15.44
C VAL A 86 3.19 11.39 -15.95
N SER A 87 3.29 10.74 -17.10
CA SER A 87 2.18 9.94 -17.61
C SER A 87 2.04 8.65 -16.79
N PRO A 88 0.82 8.10 -16.62
CA PRO A 88 0.62 6.84 -15.90
C PRO A 88 1.42 5.67 -16.50
N GLU A 89 1.66 5.67 -17.82
CA GLU A 89 2.45 4.66 -18.51
C GLU A 89 3.93 4.75 -18.13
N ARG A 90 4.45 5.98 -17.97
CA ARG A 90 5.82 6.20 -17.50
C ARG A 90 5.97 5.83 -16.04
N ALA A 91 5.03 6.26 -15.19
CA ALA A 91 5.03 5.91 -13.77
C ALA A 91 5.03 4.38 -13.56
N PHE A 92 4.31 3.64 -14.41
CA PHE A 92 4.31 2.19 -14.38
C PHE A 92 5.60 1.56 -14.92
N ALA A 93 6.26 2.17 -15.91
CA ALA A 93 7.54 1.70 -16.43
C ALA A 93 8.70 1.93 -15.45
N ASP A 94 8.62 2.99 -14.63
CA ASP A 94 9.62 3.33 -13.61
C ASP A 94 9.44 2.51 -12.31
N TYR A 95 8.25 1.91 -12.11
CA TYR A 95 7.88 1.07 -10.96
C TYR A 95 8.40 -0.37 -11.08
#